data_AF-D3S1E2-F1
#
_entry.id   AF-D3S1E2-F1
#
_cell.length_a   1.000
_cell.length_b   1.000
_cell.length_c   1.000
_cell.angle_alpha   90.00
_cell.angle_beta   90.00
_cell.angle_gamma   90.00
#
_symmetry.space_group_name_H-M   'P 1'
#
loop_
_entity.id
_entity.type
_entity.pdbx_description
1 polymer ?
#
loop_
_entity_poly.entity_id
_entity_poly.type
_entity_poly.pdbx_seq_one_letter_code
_entity_poly.pdbx_strand_id
1 'polypeptide(L)'
;MKVFKVSEVGEDLRKLGRLAVLRKEGEKIIVEGDGEKFEMKNDLKRALSALASMGYEFAALLNLEGEIGVPIKEVKRAEEILKLEDFETLESIVEKLKRRGEKCGAIGIFVGFVREINEGKRVLKLEYERFDEMYFEKLREIEERIEKFDGVYGVKIYHKIGEVLPREDIVYVAVMSDHRKNLWDALIEAVESFKKELPVWKKEVYEDGEIWAHDRDLKKRD
;
A
#
# COMPACT_ATOMS: atom_id res chain seq x y z
N MET A 1 -6.86 -2.40 -4.67
CA MET A 1 -7.16 -3.63 -5.45
C MET A 1 -6.68 -4.82 -4.66
N LYS A 2 -7.39 -5.95 -4.66
CA LYS A 2 -6.92 -7.16 -3.97
C LYS A 2 -5.99 -7.94 -4.88
N VAL A 3 -4.79 -8.23 -4.40
CA VAL A 3 -3.75 -8.93 -5.15
C VAL A 3 -3.46 -10.24 -4.43
N PHE A 4 -3.45 -11.35 -5.16
CA PHE A 4 -3.33 -12.68 -4.56
C PHE A 4 -2.68 -13.67 -5.52
N LYS A 5 -2.04 -14.70 -4.97
CA LYS A 5 -1.44 -15.80 -5.75
C LYS A 5 -2.44 -16.94 -5.91
N VAL A 6 -2.44 -17.56 -7.08
CA VAL A 6 -3.23 -18.77 -7.38
C VAL A 6 -2.43 -19.71 -8.27
N SER A 7 -2.68 -21.01 -8.14
CA SER A 7 -2.17 -22.04 -9.06
C SER A 7 -3.04 -22.17 -10.32
N GLU A 8 -4.33 -21.83 -10.22
CA GLU A 8 -5.29 -21.85 -11.31
C GLU A 8 -6.38 -20.78 -11.11
N VAL A 9 -6.99 -20.31 -12.21
CA VAL A 9 -8.08 -19.32 -12.15
C VAL A 9 -9.39 -20.00 -12.51
N GLY A 10 -10.16 -20.38 -11.48
CA GLY A 10 -11.49 -20.99 -11.62
C GLY A 10 -12.58 -20.00 -12.05
N GLU A 11 -13.76 -20.52 -12.42
CA GLU A 11 -14.93 -19.71 -12.77
C GLU A 11 -15.45 -18.86 -11.61
N ASP A 12 -15.32 -19.34 -10.38
CA ASP A 12 -15.71 -18.64 -9.16
C ASP A 12 -14.96 -17.32 -9.00
N LEU A 13 -13.64 -17.32 -9.27
CA LEU A 13 -12.81 -16.13 -9.20
C LEU A 13 -13.20 -15.09 -10.24
N ARG A 14 -13.62 -15.53 -11.43
CA ARG A 14 -14.09 -14.63 -12.50
C ARG A 14 -15.42 -13.96 -12.18
N LYS A 15 -16.16 -14.46 -11.19
CA LYS A 15 -17.43 -13.87 -10.72
C LYS A 15 -17.24 -12.82 -9.61
N LEU A 16 -16.02 -12.65 -9.08
CA LEU A 16 -15.74 -11.70 -8.00
C LEU A 16 -15.93 -10.23 -8.40
N GLY A 17 -15.80 -9.93 -9.69
CA GLY A 17 -15.83 -8.57 -10.23
C GLY A 17 -14.79 -8.44 -11.34
N ARG A 18 -14.24 -7.23 -11.51
CA ARG A 18 -13.26 -6.99 -12.57
C ARG A 18 -11.89 -7.53 -12.21
N LEU A 19 -11.57 -8.73 -12.70
CA LEU A 19 -10.36 -9.50 -12.42
C LEU A 19 -9.36 -9.45 -13.59
N ALA A 20 -8.12 -9.10 -13.27
CA ALA A 20 -6.97 -9.30 -14.15
C ALA A 20 -6.16 -10.53 -13.71
N VAL A 21 -5.66 -11.30 -14.67
CA VAL A 21 -4.75 -12.42 -14.45
C VAL A 21 -3.37 -12.02 -14.98
N LEU A 22 -2.37 -12.08 -14.11
CA LEU A 22 -0.99 -11.76 -14.44
C LEU A 22 -0.16 -13.03 -14.40
N ARG A 23 0.60 -13.30 -15.46
CA ARG A 23 1.54 -14.42 -15.53
C ARG A 23 2.89 -13.96 -16.09
N LYS A 24 3.96 -14.61 -15.68
CA LYS A 24 5.30 -14.32 -16.21
C LYS A 24 5.58 -15.19 -17.44
N GLU A 25 6.00 -14.56 -18.52
CA GLU A 25 6.52 -15.25 -19.72
C GLU A 25 7.89 -14.67 -20.05
N GLY A 26 8.95 -15.41 -19.72
CA GLY A 26 10.34 -14.93 -19.85
C GLY A 26 10.60 -13.69 -18.98
N GLU A 27 11.03 -12.59 -19.60
CA GLU A 27 11.27 -11.29 -18.95
C GLU A 27 10.06 -10.33 -19.00
N LYS A 28 8.88 -10.85 -19.36
CA LYS A 28 7.65 -10.05 -19.48
C LYS A 28 6.58 -10.52 -18.51
N ILE A 29 5.71 -9.59 -18.16
CA ILE A 29 4.44 -9.88 -17.50
C ILE A 29 3.36 -9.79 -18.57
N ILE A 30 2.59 -10.86 -18.67
CA ILE A 30 1.40 -10.94 -19.49
C ILE A 30 0.21 -10.66 -18.59
N VAL A 31 -0.62 -9.71 -18.99
CA VAL A 31 -1.83 -9.30 -18.27
C VAL A 31 -3.03 -9.63 -19.14
N GLU A 32 -3.95 -10.45 -18.61
CA GLU A 32 -5.19 -10.84 -19.26
C GLU A 32 -6.39 -10.36 -18.43
N GLY A 33 -7.32 -9.63 -19.05
CA GLY A 33 -8.49 -9.09 -18.37
C GLY A 33 -9.48 -8.49 -19.37
N ASP A 34 -10.78 -8.57 -19.08
CA ASP A 34 -11.87 -8.09 -19.96
C ASP A 34 -11.84 -8.63 -21.40
N GLY A 35 -11.26 -9.82 -21.61
CA GLY A 35 -11.08 -10.40 -22.95
C GLY A 35 -9.90 -9.81 -23.75
N GLU A 36 -9.15 -8.88 -23.16
CA GLU A 36 -7.96 -8.29 -23.73
C GLU A 36 -6.68 -8.91 -23.11
N LYS A 37 -5.59 -8.85 -23.87
CA LYS A 37 -4.28 -9.35 -23.47
C LYS A 37 -3.22 -8.29 -23.76
N PHE A 38 -2.43 -7.96 -22.75
CA PHE A 38 -1.37 -6.96 -22.81
C PHE A 38 -0.03 -7.56 -22.38
N GLU A 39 1.04 -7.08 -23.00
CA GLU A 39 2.41 -7.40 -22.60
C GLU A 39 3.04 -6.18 -21.93
N MET A 40 3.70 -6.42 -20.80
CA MET A 40 4.42 -5.39 -20.06
C MET A 40 5.83 -5.89 -19.73
N LYS A 41 6.76 -4.96 -19.51
CA LYS A 41 8.05 -5.29 -18.88
C LYS A 41 7.80 -5.96 -17.53
N ASN A 42 8.76 -6.75 -17.02
CA ASN A 42 8.68 -7.40 -15.71
C ASN A 42 8.76 -6.39 -14.54
N ASP A 43 7.75 -5.53 -14.45
CA ASP A 43 7.52 -4.52 -13.42
C ASP A 43 6.09 -4.70 -12.91
N LEU A 44 5.96 -5.58 -11.92
CA LEU A 44 4.67 -5.95 -11.35
C LEU A 44 3.96 -4.76 -10.70
N LYS A 45 4.70 -3.86 -10.05
CA LYS A 45 4.13 -2.66 -9.41
C LYS A 45 3.45 -1.76 -10.44
N ARG A 46 4.13 -1.52 -11.57
CA ARG A 46 3.58 -0.72 -12.68
C ARG A 46 2.37 -1.39 -13.33
N ALA A 47 2.40 -2.71 -13.50
CA ALA A 47 1.25 -3.45 -14.02
C ALA A 47 0.03 -3.33 -13.09
N LEU A 48 0.22 -3.53 -11.79
CA LEU A 48 -0.85 -3.39 -10.79
C LEU A 48 -1.40 -1.96 -10.70
N SER A 49 -0.54 -0.94 -10.81
CA SER A 49 -0.96 0.46 -10.87
C SER A 49 -1.84 0.73 -12.10
N ALA A 50 -1.40 0.30 -13.29
CA ALA A 50 -2.18 0.48 -14.52
C ALA A 50 -3.56 -0.19 -14.43
N LEU A 51 -3.60 -1.43 -13.92
CA LEU A 51 -4.84 -2.16 -13.67
C LEU A 51 -5.78 -1.42 -12.71
N ALA A 52 -5.25 -0.90 -11.60
CA ALA A 52 -6.04 -0.12 -10.65
C ALA A 52 -6.64 1.15 -11.30
N SER A 53 -5.85 1.87 -12.12
CA SER A 53 -6.33 3.04 -12.87
C SER A 53 -7.41 2.68 -13.90
N MET A 54 -7.28 1.52 -14.55
CA MET A 54 -8.31 0.99 -15.45
C MET A 54 -9.57 0.54 -14.71
N GLY A 55 -9.54 0.45 -13.37
CA GLY A 55 -10.69 0.08 -12.54
C GLY A 55 -10.81 -1.41 -12.25
N TYR A 56 -9.72 -2.17 -12.40
CA TYR A 56 -9.68 -3.55 -11.91
C TYR A 56 -9.71 -3.59 -10.39
N GLU A 57 -10.50 -4.52 -9.85
CA GLU A 57 -10.72 -4.70 -8.41
C GLU A 57 -9.86 -5.82 -7.83
N PHE A 58 -9.49 -6.78 -8.71
CA PHE A 58 -8.75 -7.99 -8.37
C PHE A 58 -7.61 -8.23 -9.36
N ALA A 59 -6.48 -8.70 -8.85
CA ALA A 59 -5.34 -9.18 -9.64
C ALA A 59 -4.86 -10.54 -9.13
N ALA A 60 -5.01 -11.57 -9.96
CA ALA A 60 -4.53 -12.91 -9.71
C ALA A 60 -3.13 -13.09 -10.31
N LEU A 61 -2.15 -13.42 -9.46
CA LEU A 61 -0.79 -13.73 -9.85
C LEU A 61 -0.65 -15.24 -10.07
N LEU A 62 -0.66 -15.66 -11.33
CA LEU A 62 -0.62 -17.06 -11.73
C LEU A 62 0.84 -17.51 -11.89
N ASN A 63 1.28 -18.42 -11.01
CA ASN A 63 2.65 -18.97 -10.98
C ASN A 63 3.74 -17.87 -11.01
N LEU A 64 3.43 -16.69 -10.47
CA LEU A 64 4.29 -15.53 -10.52
C LEU A 64 4.96 -15.35 -9.15
N GLU A 65 6.25 -15.64 -9.13
CA GLU A 65 7.13 -15.27 -8.03
C GLU A 65 7.61 -13.83 -8.25
N GLY A 66 7.43 -12.98 -7.24
CA GLY A 66 7.80 -11.59 -7.29
C GLY A 66 7.50 -10.88 -5.98
N GLU A 67 8.39 -9.98 -5.59
CA GLU A 67 8.24 -9.13 -4.42
C GLU A 67 7.71 -7.77 -4.87
N ILE A 68 6.52 -7.39 -4.38
CA ILE A 68 6.00 -6.02 -4.50
C ILE A 68 6.30 -5.19 -3.24
N GLY A 69 7.18 -5.70 -2.37
CA GLY A 69 7.46 -5.15 -1.04
C GLY A 69 6.29 -5.31 -0.06
N VAL A 70 5.36 -6.24 -0.34
CA VAL A 70 4.36 -6.74 0.62
C VAL A 70 4.13 -8.25 0.42
N PRO A 71 3.85 -9.01 1.48
CA PRO A 71 3.48 -10.42 1.36
C PRO A 71 2.17 -10.59 0.57
N ILE A 72 2.22 -11.34 -0.53
CA ILE A 72 1.02 -11.69 -1.31
C ILE A 72 0.59 -13.10 -0.91
N LYS A 73 -0.62 -13.23 -0.35
CA LYS A 73 -1.17 -14.50 0.09
C LYS A 73 -1.57 -15.37 -1.10
N GLU A 74 -1.29 -16.67 -1.00
CA GLU A 74 -1.90 -17.67 -1.85
C GLU A 74 -3.32 -17.95 -1.36
N VAL A 75 -4.27 -18.01 -2.28
CA VAL A 75 -5.70 -18.22 -1.99
C VAL A 75 -6.24 -19.32 -2.88
N LYS A 76 -7.25 -20.05 -2.39
CA LYS A 76 -7.87 -21.13 -3.14
C LYS A 76 -9.34 -20.86 -3.45
N ARG A 77 -9.99 -19.95 -2.70
CA ARG A 77 -11.42 -19.68 -2.83
C ARG A 77 -11.71 -18.19 -2.86
N ALA A 78 -12.79 -17.83 -3.56
CA ALA A 78 -13.32 -16.47 -3.66
C ALA A 78 -13.52 -15.78 -2.30
N GLU A 79 -13.98 -16.49 -1.27
CA GLU A 79 -14.28 -15.90 0.05
C GLU A 79 -13.02 -15.47 0.81
N GLU A 80 -11.88 -16.12 0.55
CA GLU A 80 -10.59 -15.74 1.15
C GLU A 80 -10.10 -14.42 0.57
N ILE A 81 -10.32 -14.21 -0.73
CA ILE A 81 -9.93 -12.99 -1.44
C ILE A 81 -10.65 -11.78 -0.88
N LEU A 82 -11.95 -11.87 -0.61
CA LEU A 82 -12.72 -10.76 -0.07
C LEU A 82 -12.21 -10.27 1.30
N LYS A 83 -11.52 -11.13 2.06
CA LYS A 83 -10.90 -10.80 3.35
C LYS A 83 -9.49 -10.23 3.22
N LEU A 84 -8.90 -10.25 2.03
CA LEU A 84 -7.59 -9.66 1.81
C LEU A 84 -7.69 -8.14 1.91
N GLU A 85 -6.62 -7.53 2.36
CA GLU A 85 -6.47 -6.09 2.24
C GLU A 85 -6.23 -5.68 0.81
N ASP A 86 -6.57 -4.43 0.55
CA ASP A 86 -6.21 -3.80 -0.70
C ASP A 86 -4.69 -3.54 -0.73
N PHE A 87 -4.04 -4.02 -1.78
CA PHE A 87 -2.77 -3.46 -2.19
C PHE A 87 -3.04 -2.08 -2.80
N GLU A 88 -2.30 -1.08 -2.32
CA GLU A 88 -2.40 0.29 -2.78
C GLU A 88 -1.06 0.76 -3.34
N THR A 89 -1.13 1.39 -4.51
CA THR A 89 -0.05 2.23 -5.03
C THR A 89 -0.40 3.69 -4.79
N LEU A 90 0.58 4.58 -5.00
CA LEU A 90 0.33 6.01 -4.96
C LEU A 90 -0.80 6.41 -5.94
N GLU A 91 -0.76 5.86 -7.15
CA GLU A 91 -1.75 6.10 -8.20
C GLU A 91 -3.12 5.56 -7.83
N SER A 92 -3.21 4.35 -7.24
CA SER A 92 -4.51 3.80 -6.85
C SER A 92 -5.18 4.63 -5.77
N ILE A 93 -4.41 5.17 -4.82
CA ILE A 93 -4.91 6.08 -3.78
C ILE A 93 -5.42 7.38 -4.40
N VAL A 94 -4.63 8.00 -5.28
CA VAL A 94 -5.01 9.25 -5.95
C VAL A 94 -6.29 9.08 -6.75
N GLU A 95 -6.42 8.01 -7.52
CA GLU A 95 -7.62 7.76 -8.33
C GLU A 95 -8.84 7.45 -7.47
N LYS A 96 -8.69 6.69 -6.37
CA LYS A 96 -9.76 6.45 -5.39
C LYS A 96 -10.27 7.74 -4.76
N LEU A 97 -9.36 8.66 -4.40
CA LEU A 97 -9.72 9.96 -3.84
C LEU A 97 -10.48 10.81 -4.88
N LYS A 98 -9.94 10.95 -6.10
CA LYS A 98 -10.59 11.73 -7.17
C LYS A 98 -12.02 11.28 -7.46
N ARG A 99 -12.29 9.97 -7.42
CA ARG A 99 -13.65 9.42 -7.63
C ARG A 99 -14.66 9.87 -6.56
N ARG A 100 -14.21 10.28 -5.38
CA ARG A 100 -15.06 10.77 -4.27
C ARG A 100 -15.18 12.31 -4.23
N GLY A 101 -14.39 13.03 -5.02
CA GLY A 101 -14.14 14.46 -4.85
C GLY A 101 -14.75 15.36 -5.90
N GLU A 102 -16.07 15.31 -6.13
CA GLU A 102 -16.74 16.13 -7.16
C GLU A 102 -16.45 17.64 -7.04
N LYS A 103 -16.23 18.12 -5.81
CA LYS A 103 -15.92 19.53 -5.49
C LYS A 103 -14.45 19.79 -5.18
N CYS A 104 -13.59 18.78 -5.35
CA CYS A 104 -12.19 18.83 -4.94
C CYS A 104 -11.27 19.20 -6.09
N GLY A 105 -10.25 20.02 -5.78
CA GLY A 105 -9.26 20.48 -6.75
C GLY A 105 -7.81 20.21 -6.34
N ALA A 106 -7.57 19.65 -5.15
CA ALA A 106 -6.23 19.47 -4.63
C ALA A 106 -6.08 18.15 -3.86
N ILE A 107 -4.96 17.47 -4.05
CA ILE A 107 -4.53 16.33 -3.24
C ILE A 107 -3.10 16.61 -2.77
N GLY A 108 -2.88 16.56 -1.46
CA GLY A 108 -1.57 16.61 -0.81
C GLY A 108 -1.17 15.21 -0.38
N ILE A 109 0.08 14.83 -0.63
CA ILE A 109 0.56 13.47 -0.34
C ILE A 109 1.91 13.52 0.37
N PHE A 110 2.02 12.76 1.45
CA PHE A 110 3.28 12.38 2.07
C PHE A 110 3.62 10.95 1.66
N VAL A 111 4.84 10.76 1.18
CA VAL A 111 5.40 9.45 0.84
C VAL A 111 6.61 9.19 1.73
N GLY A 112 6.54 8.17 2.57
CA GLY A 112 7.69 7.69 3.34
C GLY A 112 8.31 6.48 2.66
N PHE A 113 9.64 6.48 2.53
CA PHE A 113 10.40 5.41 1.87
C PHE A 113 11.64 5.01 2.70
N VAL A 114 12.17 3.81 2.46
CA VAL A 114 13.34 3.30 3.18
C VAL A 114 14.60 4.08 2.77
N ARG A 115 15.31 4.64 3.74
CA ARG A 115 16.62 5.24 3.52
C ARG A 115 17.67 4.15 3.37
N GLU A 116 18.58 4.30 2.41
CA GLU A 116 19.72 3.39 2.23
C GLU A 116 20.73 3.47 3.38
N ILE A 117 20.87 4.67 3.98
CA ILE A 117 21.73 4.91 5.13
C ILE A 117 20.86 5.46 6.26
N ASN A 118 20.93 4.81 7.43
CA ASN A 118 20.30 5.30 8.65
C ASN A 118 21.35 5.32 9.77
N GLU A 119 21.51 6.49 10.42
CA GLU A 119 22.50 6.69 11.49
C GLU A 119 23.92 6.25 11.13
N GLY A 120 24.34 6.50 9.88
CA GLY A 120 25.68 6.13 9.39
C GLY A 120 25.85 4.65 9.04
N LYS A 121 24.81 3.82 9.21
CA LYS A 121 24.83 2.39 8.87
C LYS A 121 24.03 2.11 7.60
N ARG A 122 24.48 1.13 6.82
CA ARG A 122 23.79 0.68 5.62
C ARG A 122 22.62 -0.23 5.97
N VAL A 123 21.41 0.20 5.62
CA VAL A 123 20.19 -0.59 5.81
C VAL A 123 20.12 -1.65 4.70
N LEU A 124 19.97 -2.91 5.09
CA LEU A 124 19.72 -4.02 4.16
C LEU A 124 18.23 -4.17 3.86
N LYS A 125 17.41 -4.14 4.91
CA LYS A 125 15.94 -4.16 4.83
C LYS A 125 15.33 -3.60 6.10
N LEU A 126 14.07 -3.21 6.01
CA LEU A 126 13.21 -2.98 7.16
C LEU A 126 12.13 -4.06 7.19
N GLU A 127 11.75 -4.51 8.38
CA GLU A 127 10.61 -5.42 8.57
C GLU A 127 9.57 -4.68 9.39
N TYR A 128 8.34 -4.63 8.87
CA TYR A 128 7.22 -3.96 9.49
C TYR A 128 6.16 -4.95 9.93
N GLU A 129 5.83 -4.92 11.22
CA GLU A 129 4.76 -5.72 11.81
C GLU A 129 3.68 -4.79 12.39
N ARG A 130 2.46 -5.28 12.51
CA ARG A 130 1.36 -4.52 13.11
C ARG A 130 0.42 -5.40 13.91
N PHE A 131 -0.37 -4.78 14.77
CA PHE A 131 -1.40 -5.47 15.56
C PHE A 131 -2.78 -5.23 14.94
N ASP A 132 -3.22 -6.20 14.14
CA ASP A 132 -4.41 -6.08 13.27
C ASP A 132 -5.67 -5.66 14.02
N GLU A 133 -5.91 -6.21 15.22
CA GLU A 133 -7.13 -5.97 16.00
C GLU A 133 -7.37 -4.49 16.28
N MET A 134 -6.30 -3.75 16.65
CA MET A 134 -6.38 -2.32 16.95
C MET A 134 -6.05 -1.44 15.74
N TYR A 135 -5.30 -1.97 14.76
CA TYR A 135 -4.80 -1.17 13.64
C TYR A 135 -5.93 -0.55 12.83
N PHE A 136 -6.93 -1.35 12.43
CA PHE A 136 -8.02 -0.87 11.57
C PHE A 136 -8.97 0.08 12.30
N GLU A 137 -9.16 -0.11 13.60
CA GLU A 137 -9.94 0.81 14.43
C GLU A 137 -9.23 2.17 14.52
N LYS A 138 -7.94 2.18 14.91
CA LYS A 138 -7.15 3.42 15.00
C LYS A 138 -7.00 4.12 13.66
N LEU A 139 -6.78 3.37 12.58
CA LEU A 139 -6.73 3.91 11.23
C LEU A 139 -8.01 4.66 10.89
N ARG A 140 -9.17 4.05 11.15
CA ARG A 140 -10.47 4.67 10.90
C ARG A 140 -10.70 5.91 11.75
N GLU A 141 -10.37 5.85 13.05
CA GLU A 141 -10.49 7.00 13.95
C GLU A 141 -9.65 8.19 13.45
N ILE A 142 -8.43 7.95 12.99
CA ILE A 142 -7.56 8.98 12.42
C ILE A 142 -8.18 9.52 11.13
N GLU A 143 -8.55 8.65 10.19
CA GLU A 143 -9.14 9.07 8.92
C GLU A 143 -10.41 9.93 9.15
N GLU A 144 -11.33 9.49 10.02
CA GLU A 144 -12.54 10.23 10.38
C GLU A 144 -12.23 11.57 11.08
N ARG A 145 -11.15 11.64 11.85
CA ARG A 145 -10.71 12.89 12.50
C ARG A 145 -10.16 13.89 11.47
N ILE A 146 -9.39 13.42 10.49
CA ILE A 146 -8.84 14.28 9.42
C ILE A 146 -9.94 14.76 8.47
N GLU A 147 -10.94 13.92 8.15
CA GLU A 147 -12.09 14.34 7.31
C GLU A 147 -12.96 15.44 7.96
N LYS A 148 -12.78 15.75 9.26
CA LYS A 148 -13.47 16.86 9.94
C LYS A 148 -12.80 18.22 9.75
N PHE A 149 -11.61 18.27 9.14
CA PHE A 149 -10.95 19.54 8.80
C PHE A 149 -11.76 20.29 7.72
N ASP A 150 -11.83 21.61 7.83
CA ASP A 150 -12.57 22.43 6.88
C ASP A 150 -12.04 22.25 5.44
N GLY A 151 -12.95 21.98 4.50
CA GLY A 151 -12.63 21.76 3.10
C GLY A 151 -11.92 20.43 2.78
N VAL A 152 -11.74 19.51 3.74
CA VAL A 152 -11.25 18.15 3.48
C VAL A 152 -12.42 17.23 3.14
N TYR A 153 -12.27 16.45 2.08
CA TYR A 153 -13.33 15.57 1.55
C TYR A 153 -12.88 14.11 1.40
N GLY A 154 -11.61 13.84 1.68
CA GLY A 154 -11.10 12.48 1.67
C GLY A 154 -9.70 12.43 2.24
N VAL A 155 -9.45 11.35 2.97
CA VAL A 155 -8.13 10.98 3.45
C VAL A 155 -7.90 9.51 3.17
N LYS A 156 -6.64 9.15 2.92
CA LYS A 156 -6.23 7.76 2.86
C LYS A 156 -4.86 7.59 3.47
N ILE A 157 -4.76 6.67 4.42
CA ILE A 157 -3.49 6.25 5.00
C ILE A 157 -3.25 4.79 4.64
N TYR A 158 -2.09 4.49 4.06
CA TYR A 158 -1.66 3.14 3.72
C TYR A 158 -0.23 2.93 4.20
N HIS A 159 -0.01 1.88 4.97
CA HIS A 159 1.31 1.49 5.47
C HIS A 159 1.59 0.03 5.07
N LYS A 160 2.70 -0.20 4.38
CA LYS A 160 3.15 -1.54 4.03
C LYS A 160 3.59 -2.32 5.26
N ILE A 161 3.38 -3.63 5.22
CA ILE A 161 3.85 -4.58 6.24
C ILE A 161 4.73 -5.62 5.56
N GLY A 162 5.53 -6.33 6.36
CA GLY A 162 6.54 -7.26 5.89
C GLY A 162 7.86 -6.57 5.55
N GLU A 163 8.63 -7.20 4.66
CA GLU A 163 9.96 -6.73 4.28
C GLU A 163 9.89 -5.60 3.23
N VAL A 164 10.68 -4.55 3.46
CA VAL A 164 10.78 -3.40 2.56
C VAL A 164 12.25 -3.04 2.38
N LEU A 165 12.68 -2.92 1.12
CA LEU A 165 14.08 -2.69 0.74
C LEU A 165 14.43 -1.21 0.64
N PRO A 166 15.73 -0.83 0.71
CA PRO A 166 16.18 0.53 0.47
C PRO A 166 15.58 1.16 -0.79
N ARG A 167 15.17 2.43 -0.67
CA ARG A 167 14.47 3.23 -1.69
C ARG A 167 13.04 2.80 -2.03
N GLU A 168 12.50 1.77 -1.40
CA GLU A 168 11.10 1.42 -1.59
C GLU A 168 10.17 2.25 -0.70
N ASP A 169 9.03 2.63 -1.26
CA ASP A 169 7.95 3.28 -0.53
C ASP A 169 7.40 2.34 0.54
N ILE A 170 7.10 2.89 1.72
CA ILE A 170 6.59 2.19 2.89
C ILE A 170 5.20 2.71 3.24
N VAL A 171 5.01 4.03 3.19
CA VAL A 171 3.78 4.66 3.66
C VAL A 171 3.32 5.76 2.70
N TYR A 172 2.02 5.80 2.47
CA TYR A 172 1.34 6.88 1.78
C TYR A 172 0.30 7.50 2.72
N VAL A 173 0.33 8.81 2.86
CA VAL A 173 -0.72 9.59 3.52
C VAL A 173 -1.19 10.62 2.50
N ALA A 174 -2.43 10.51 2.06
CA ALA A 174 -3.02 11.40 1.08
C ALA A 174 -4.25 12.09 1.66
N VAL A 175 -4.33 13.40 1.47
CA VAL A 175 -5.48 14.24 1.86
C VAL A 175 -5.98 14.95 0.60
N MET A 176 -7.29 14.93 0.37
CA MET A 176 -7.97 15.60 -0.72
C MET A 176 -8.83 16.74 -0.18
N SER A 177 -8.74 17.90 -0.81
CA SER A 177 -9.52 19.09 -0.43
C SER A 177 -10.08 19.85 -1.63
N ASP A 178 -11.04 20.73 -1.34
CA ASP A 178 -11.56 21.73 -2.28
C ASP A 178 -10.46 22.71 -2.76
N HIS A 179 -9.60 23.15 -1.85
CA HIS A 179 -8.57 24.14 -2.09
C HIS A 179 -7.26 23.79 -1.40
N ARG A 180 -6.14 24.08 -2.06
CA ARG A 180 -4.78 23.80 -1.55
C ARG A 180 -4.50 24.31 -0.15
N LYS A 181 -5.11 25.42 0.27
CA LYS A 181 -4.91 26.02 1.60
C LYS A 181 -5.38 25.09 2.73
N ASN A 182 -6.39 24.27 2.46
CA ASN A 182 -7.01 23.36 3.42
C ASN A 182 -6.24 22.03 3.54
N LEU A 183 -5.24 21.79 2.68
CA LEU A 183 -4.47 20.54 2.69
C LEU A 183 -3.43 20.48 3.80
N TRP A 184 -2.69 21.57 4.04
CA TRP A 184 -1.40 21.47 4.71
C TRP A 184 -1.54 21.05 6.17
N ASP A 185 -2.42 21.72 6.92
CA ASP A 185 -2.65 21.41 8.33
C ASP A 185 -3.24 20.01 8.51
N ALA A 186 -4.19 19.62 7.64
CA ALA A 186 -4.79 18.30 7.64
C ALA A 186 -3.78 17.19 7.31
N LEU A 187 -2.88 17.43 6.34
CA LEU A 187 -1.84 16.47 5.96
C LEU A 187 -0.79 16.31 7.05
N ILE A 188 -0.36 17.41 7.68
CA ILE A 188 0.56 17.38 8.82
C ILE A 188 -0.06 16.59 9.96
N GLU A 189 -1.30 16.91 10.35
CA GLU A 189 -2.02 16.21 11.41
C GLU A 189 -2.18 14.72 11.08
N ALA A 190 -2.50 14.36 9.83
CA ALA A 190 -2.60 12.98 9.39
C ALA A 190 -1.27 12.22 9.54
N VAL A 191 -0.15 12.85 9.16
CA VAL A 191 1.20 12.28 9.27
C VAL A 191 1.60 12.07 10.73
N GLU A 192 1.36 13.04 11.60
CA GLU A 192 1.70 12.94 13.02
C GLU A 192 0.80 11.94 13.75
N SER A 193 -0.49 11.93 13.42
CA SER A 193 -1.48 11.00 13.97
C SER A 193 -1.12 9.55 13.69
N PHE A 194 -0.84 9.19 12.42
CA PHE A 194 -0.58 7.78 12.10
C PHE A 194 0.69 7.27 12.77
N LYS A 195 1.76 8.10 12.84
CA LYS A 195 3.01 7.72 13.49
C LYS A 195 2.85 7.49 14.99
N LYS A 196 1.95 8.26 15.62
CA LYS A 196 1.73 8.22 17.06
C LYS A 196 0.75 7.12 17.48
N GLU A 197 -0.28 6.89 16.67
CA GLU A 197 -1.47 6.12 17.08
C GLU A 197 -1.58 4.75 16.41
N LEU A 198 -0.96 4.52 15.24
CA LEU A 198 -1.03 3.20 14.60
C LEU A 198 -0.06 2.21 15.27
N PRO A 199 -0.53 1.02 15.66
CA PRO A 199 0.30 -0.01 16.28
C PRO A 199 1.13 -0.75 15.23
N VAL A 200 2.17 -0.07 14.72
CA VAL A 200 3.12 -0.60 13.74
C VAL A 200 4.52 -0.58 14.32
N TRP A 201 5.19 -1.73 14.32
CA TRP A 201 6.56 -1.88 14.77
C TRP A 201 7.50 -2.06 13.59
N LYS A 202 8.69 -1.47 13.73
CA LYS A 202 9.75 -1.52 12.73
C LYS A 202 10.97 -2.20 13.33
N LYS A 203 11.45 -3.22 12.64
CA LYS A 203 12.76 -3.81 12.83
C LYS A 203 13.68 -3.34 11.70
N GLU A 204 14.88 -2.93 12.06
CA GLU A 204 15.88 -2.45 11.12
C GLU A 204 17.00 -3.49 11.02
N VAL A 205 17.30 -3.93 9.80
CA VAL A 205 18.33 -4.93 9.52
C VAL A 205 19.48 -4.24 8.78
N TYR A 206 20.67 -4.36 9.35
CA TYR A 206 21.93 -3.80 8.87
C TYR A 206 22.91 -4.92 8.52
N GLU A 207 24.03 -4.59 7.88
CA GLU A 207 25.12 -5.55 7.60
C GLU A 207 25.73 -6.13 8.89
N ASP A 208 25.69 -5.39 10.00
CA ASP A 208 26.33 -5.74 11.28
C ASP A 208 25.34 -6.24 12.35
N GLY A 209 24.06 -6.39 12.01
CA GLY A 209 23.04 -6.91 12.92
C GLY A 209 21.66 -6.32 12.72
N GLU A 210 20.75 -6.59 13.65
CA GLU A 210 19.36 -6.15 13.61
C GLU A 210 18.94 -5.50 14.94
N ILE A 211 17.99 -4.57 14.86
CA ILE A 211 17.48 -3.87 16.05
C ILE A 211 16.04 -3.41 15.82
N TRP A 212 15.20 -3.58 16.84
CA TRP A 212 13.88 -2.97 16.85
C TRP A 212 13.97 -1.48 17.14
N ALA A 213 13.22 -0.67 16.40
CA ALA A 213 13.27 0.79 16.54
C ALA A 213 12.92 1.26 17.95
N HIS A 214 11.95 0.60 18.61
CA HIS A 214 11.57 0.93 19.98
C HIS A 214 12.70 0.69 20.98
N ASP A 215 13.50 -0.38 20.83
CA ASP A 215 14.67 -0.63 21.68
C ASP A 215 15.74 0.45 21.54
N ARG A 216 15.83 1.07 20.35
CA ARG A 216 16.74 2.19 20.12
C ARG A 216 16.24 3.48 20.76
N ASP A 217 14.95 3.76 20.66
CA ASP A 217 14.37 4.97 21.26
C ASP A 217 14.48 4.96 22.79
N LEU A 218 14.48 3.76 23.40
CA LEU A 218 14.81 3.57 24.82
C LEU A 218 16.28 3.89 25.11
N LYS A 219 17.22 3.36 24.32
CA LYS A 219 18.67 3.58 24.50
C LYS A 219 19.14 5.03 24.30
N LYS A 220 18.36 5.88 23.62
CA LYS A 220 18.65 7.32 23.46
C LYS A 220 18.19 8.18 24.64
N ARG A 221 17.39 7.61 25.55
CA ARG A 221 16.85 8.31 26.73
C ARG A 221 17.70 8.11 27.99
N ASP A 222 18.72 7.27 27.92
CA ASP A 222 19.75 7.04 28.95
C ASP A 222 21.05 7.76 28.56
#